data_AF-A0A2H0TZC5-F1
#
_entry.id   AF-A0A2H0TZC5-F1
#
_cell.length_a   1.000
_cell.length_b   1.000
_cell.length_c   1.000
_cell.angle_alpha   90.00
_cell.angle_beta   90.00
_cell.angle_gamma   90.00
#
_symmetry.space_group_name_H-M   'P 1'
#
loop_
_entity.id
_entity.type
_entity.pdbx_description
1 polymer ?
#
loop_
_entity_poly.entity_id
_entity_poly.type
_entity_poly.pdbx_seq_one_letter_code
_entity_poly.pdbx_strand_id
1 'polypeptide(L)'
;MLSSFLKKYRTNLLTLGLLVFLVFVFFYPTIHLGFFSDDYHFLYITSRQSNVLNYFLTNNIGGDIEGTYGPMLNIIFTAEYKLFGFHYFFYHIFGLVIYALTAFFVFLFAKNISNNKMVAWVSALLFIFLQNHASTISWVAIQPHLLATFFFVLFLYFYHRFIISSKNLFYILALFSIVFSLFIKEIAITFPALVVLIDLFFSQKES
;
A
#
# COMPACT_ATOMS: atom_id res chain seq x y z
N MET A 1 -20.72 23.72 10.26
CA MET A 1 -19.29 23.50 9.96
C MET A 1 -19.00 22.04 9.56
N LEU A 2 -19.51 21.04 10.29
CA LEU A 2 -19.39 19.62 9.90
C LEU A 2 -20.11 19.29 8.57
N SER A 3 -21.30 19.85 8.36
CA SER A 3 -22.12 19.59 7.16
C SER A 3 -21.49 20.11 5.86
N SER A 4 -20.79 21.25 5.89
CA SER A 4 -20.09 21.81 4.72
C SER A 4 -18.79 21.07 4.39
N PHE A 5 -18.06 20.62 5.42
CA PHE A 5 -16.90 19.75 5.27
C PHE A 5 -17.28 18.40 4.65
N LEU A 6 -18.33 17.75 5.18
CA LEU A 6 -18.84 16.50 4.64
C LEU A 6 -19.33 16.66 3.19
N LYS A 7 -19.96 17.78 2.83
CA LYS A 7 -20.38 18.06 1.45
C LYS A 7 -19.20 18.16 0.48
N LYS A 8 -18.07 18.74 0.92
CA LYS A 8 -16.84 18.90 0.14
C LYS A 8 -16.16 17.57 -0.18
N TYR A 9 -16.19 16.62 0.76
CA TYR A 9 -15.54 15.30 0.60
C TYR A 9 -16.51 14.16 0.27
N ARG A 10 -17.82 14.44 0.21
CA ARG A 10 -18.89 13.44 0.00
C ARG A 10 -18.60 12.51 -1.17
N THR A 11 -18.22 13.06 -2.31
CA THR A 11 -17.96 12.27 -3.52
C THR A 11 -16.78 11.32 -3.31
N ASN A 12 -15.71 11.76 -2.64
CA ASN A 12 -14.56 10.91 -2.37
C ASN A 12 -14.89 9.82 -1.33
N LEU A 13 -15.70 10.14 -0.31
CA LEU A 13 -16.17 9.16 0.67
C LEU A 13 -17.07 8.11 0.04
N LEU A 14 -17.97 8.50 -0.86
CA LEU A 14 -18.80 7.57 -1.63
C LEU A 14 -17.96 6.69 -2.55
N THR A 15 -16.95 7.25 -3.24
CA THR A 15 -16.01 6.47 -4.05
C THR A 15 -15.25 5.47 -3.18
N LEU A 16 -14.72 5.89 -2.04
CA LEU A 16 -14.03 5.00 -1.10
C LEU A 16 -14.95 3.88 -0.63
N GLY A 17 -16.17 4.20 -0.18
CA GLY A 17 -17.15 3.22 0.26
C GLY A 17 -17.50 2.21 -0.84
N LEU A 18 -17.65 2.65 -2.09
CA LEU A 18 -17.91 1.77 -3.22
C LEU A 18 -16.71 0.87 -3.54
N LEU A 19 -15.49 1.39 -3.54
CA LEU A 19 -14.28 0.59 -3.79
C LEU A 19 -14.04 -0.45 -2.68
N VAL A 20 -14.26 -0.06 -1.42
CA VAL A 20 -14.25 -1.00 -0.28
C VAL A 20 -15.30 -2.07 -0.48
N PHE A 21 -16.54 -1.69 -0.79
CA PHE A 21 -17.60 -2.66 -1.06
C PHE A 21 -17.23 -3.64 -2.18
N LEU A 22 -16.71 -3.15 -3.32
CA LEU A 22 -16.29 -4.00 -4.43
C LEU A 22 -15.18 -4.96 -4.03
N VAL A 23 -14.11 -4.48 -3.41
CA VAL A 23 -13.00 -5.33 -2.95
C VAL A 23 -13.51 -6.41 -2.01
N PHE A 24 -14.32 -6.05 -1.01
CA PHE A 24 -14.81 -7.03 -0.05
C PHE A 24 -15.77 -8.04 -0.69
N VAL A 25 -16.63 -7.64 -1.64
CA VAL A 25 -17.55 -8.57 -2.30
C VAL A 25 -16.79 -9.56 -3.20
N PHE A 26 -15.86 -9.10 -4.02
CA PHE A 26 -15.15 -9.96 -4.97
C PHE A 26 -14.10 -10.86 -4.31
N PHE A 27 -13.47 -10.36 -3.25
CA PHE A 27 -12.42 -11.08 -2.55
C PHE A 27 -12.86 -11.63 -1.18
N TYR A 28 -14.16 -11.58 -0.86
CA TYR A 28 -14.71 -12.17 0.37
C TYR A 28 -14.20 -13.60 0.64
N PRO A 29 -14.13 -14.52 -0.34
CA PRO A 29 -13.69 -15.89 -0.08
C PRO A 29 -12.27 -15.99 0.48
N THR A 30 -11.40 -15.01 0.23
CA THR A 30 -10.00 -15.07 0.67
C THR A 30 -9.86 -15.00 2.19
N ILE A 31 -10.85 -14.46 2.92
CA ILE A 31 -10.78 -14.37 4.38
C ILE A 31 -10.90 -15.73 5.07
N HIS A 32 -11.39 -16.74 4.33
CA HIS A 32 -11.55 -18.11 4.80
C HIS A 32 -10.38 -19.01 4.39
N LEU A 33 -9.41 -18.47 3.64
CA LEU A 33 -8.20 -19.21 3.31
C LEU A 33 -7.30 -19.25 4.54
N GLY A 34 -6.79 -20.45 4.84
CA GLY A 34 -5.76 -20.61 5.86
C GLY A 34 -4.41 -20.10 5.38
N PHE A 35 -3.44 -20.12 6.29
CA PHE A 35 -2.05 -19.85 5.96
C PHE A 35 -1.48 -20.89 5.00
N PHE A 36 -0.67 -20.43 4.05
CA PHE A 36 0.14 -21.24 3.16
C PHE A 36 1.50 -21.56 3.80
N SER A 37 2.28 -22.47 3.19
CA SER A 37 3.58 -22.92 3.71
C SER A 37 4.49 -21.77 4.16
N ASP A 38 4.72 -20.79 3.29
CA ASP A 38 5.64 -19.70 3.58
C ASP A 38 5.10 -18.74 4.65
N ASP A 39 3.77 -18.67 4.82
CA ASP A 39 3.16 -17.85 5.88
C ASP A 39 3.55 -18.39 7.25
N TYR A 40 3.54 -19.72 7.44
CA TYR A 40 3.99 -20.35 8.68
C TYR A 40 5.46 -20.09 8.95
N HIS A 41 6.30 -20.07 7.91
CA HIS A 41 7.72 -19.74 8.05
C HIS A 41 7.91 -18.30 8.54
N PHE A 42 7.23 -17.32 7.93
CA PHE A 42 7.26 -15.93 8.35
C PHE A 42 6.74 -15.71 9.77
N LEU A 43 5.62 -16.34 10.13
CA LEU A 43 5.05 -16.26 11.47
C LEU A 43 5.96 -16.88 12.52
N TYR A 44 6.59 -18.01 12.20
CA TYR A 44 7.53 -18.68 13.09
C TYR A 44 8.77 -17.83 13.36
N ILE A 45 9.38 -17.26 12.31
CA ILE A 45 10.52 -16.34 12.46
C ILE A 45 10.13 -15.17 13.36
N THR A 46 9.01 -14.51 13.03
CA THR A 46 8.48 -13.36 13.77
C THR A 46 8.20 -13.71 15.24
N SER A 47 7.70 -14.92 15.52
CA SER A 47 7.39 -15.37 16.89
C SER A 47 8.61 -15.52 17.78
N ARG A 48 9.79 -15.75 17.19
CA ARG A 48 11.05 -15.96 17.92
C ARG A 48 11.81 -14.66 18.19
N GLN A 49 11.34 -13.55 17.65
CA GLN A 49 12.01 -12.26 17.76
C GLN A 49 11.50 -11.44 18.93
N SER A 50 12.43 -11.06 19.81
CA SER A 50 12.16 -10.30 21.03
C SER A 50 12.36 -8.79 20.86
N ASN A 51 13.23 -8.37 19.93
CA ASN A 51 13.60 -6.96 19.77
C ASN A 51 13.31 -6.43 18.35
N VAL A 52 12.33 -5.55 18.25
CA VAL A 52 11.90 -4.93 16.99
C VAL A 52 12.97 -3.99 16.42
N LEU A 53 13.82 -3.39 17.26
CA LEU A 53 14.90 -2.51 16.79
C LEU A 53 15.97 -3.28 16.03
N ASN A 54 16.14 -4.58 16.28
CA ASN A 54 17.10 -5.40 15.55
C ASN A 54 16.74 -5.52 14.06
N TYR A 55 15.46 -5.39 13.69
CA TYR A 55 15.04 -5.41 12.27
C TYR A 55 15.55 -4.22 11.46
N PHE A 56 15.88 -3.10 12.09
CA PHE A 56 16.50 -1.97 11.40
C PHE A 56 17.98 -2.16 11.12
N LEU A 57 18.64 -3.04 11.88
CA LEU A 57 20.07 -3.29 11.80
C LEU A 57 20.42 -4.62 11.13
N THR A 58 19.43 -5.50 10.96
CA THR A 58 19.59 -6.86 10.43
C THR A 58 18.42 -7.21 9.51
N ASN A 59 18.51 -8.34 8.80
CA ASN A 59 17.39 -8.84 7.99
C ASN A 59 16.32 -9.53 8.85
N ASN A 60 15.25 -10.01 8.19
CA ASN A 60 14.12 -10.67 8.85
C ASN A 60 14.48 -11.90 9.71
N ILE A 61 15.69 -12.46 9.61
CA ILE A 61 16.17 -13.59 10.42
C ILE A 61 17.39 -13.25 11.30
N GLY A 62 17.75 -11.97 11.44
CA GLY A 62 18.78 -11.54 12.39
C GLY A 62 20.21 -11.52 11.85
N GLY A 63 20.40 -11.51 10.53
CA GLY A 63 21.71 -11.33 9.88
C GLY A 63 22.20 -12.52 9.06
N ASP A 64 21.46 -13.62 9.01
CA ASP A 64 21.80 -14.79 8.20
C ASP A 64 21.65 -14.52 6.69
N ILE A 65 22.49 -15.12 5.86
CA ILE A 65 22.65 -14.81 4.43
C ILE A 65 21.35 -15.01 3.62
N GLU A 66 20.44 -15.86 4.10
CA GLU A 66 19.17 -16.19 3.43
C GLU A 66 18.03 -15.20 3.74
N GLY A 67 18.27 -14.23 4.63
CA GLY A 67 17.25 -13.30 5.09
C GLY A 67 17.04 -12.11 4.16
N THR A 68 15.78 -11.71 4.00
CA THR A 68 15.41 -10.50 3.26
C THR A 68 15.42 -9.27 4.18
N TYR A 69 16.03 -8.18 3.71
CA TYR A 69 16.04 -6.91 4.43
C TYR A 69 14.78 -6.09 4.12
N GLY A 70 13.87 -6.02 5.09
CA GLY A 70 12.63 -5.27 5.01
C GLY A 70 12.25 -4.74 6.40
N PRO A 71 12.97 -3.76 6.96
CA PRO A 71 12.80 -3.34 8.35
C PRO A 71 11.36 -2.90 8.66
N MET A 72 10.74 -2.14 7.76
CA MET A 72 9.37 -1.67 7.98
C MET A 72 8.35 -2.80 7.81
N LEU A 73 8.62 -3.73 6.89
CA LEU A 73 7.81 -4.93 6.75
C LEU A 73 7.82 -5.75 8.03
N ASN A 74 8.99 -5.99 8.61
CA ASN A 74 9.16 -6.78 9.82
C ASN A 74 8.44 -6.15 11.02
N ILE A 75 8.44 -4.81 11.12
CA ILE A 75 7.69 -4.09 12.17
C ILE A 75 6.18 -4.31 12.00
N ILE A 76 5.66 -4.16 10.78
CA ILE A 76 4.24 -4.35 10.49
C ILE A 76 3.84 -5.78 10.82
N PHE A 77 4.57 -6.77 10.31
CA PHE A 77 4.31 -8.19 10.57
C PHE A 77 4.43 -8.57 12.05
N THR A 78 5.39 -8.00 12.77
CA THR A 78 5.52 -8.22 14.22
C THR A 78 4.33 -7.62 14.97
N ALA A 79 3.85 -6.45 14.57
CA ALA A 79 2.66 -5.84 15.15
C ALA A 79 1.40 -6.70 14.86
N GLU A 80 1.23 -7.17 13.62
CA GLU A 80 0.14 -8.07 13.25
C GLU A 80 0.19 -9.38 14.05
N TYR A 81 1.37 -10.00 14.18
CA TYR A 81 1.54 -11.21 14.98
C TYR A 81 1.22 -11.00 16.46
N LYS A 82 1.64 -9.87 17.05
CA LYS A 82 1.32 -9.56 18.45
C LYS A 82 -0.19 -9.32 18.67
N LEU A 83 -0.89 -8.81 17.66
CA LEU A 83 -2.33 -8.52 17.74
C LEU A 83 -3.20 -9.74 17.39
N PHE A 84 -2.79 -10.54 16.41
CA PHE A 84 -3.62 -11.56 15.78
C PHE A 84 -3.08 -12.99 15.92
N GLY A 85 -1.82 -13.18 16.32
CA GLY A 85 -1.21 -14.50 16.45
C GLY A 85 -1.35 -15.35 15.18
N PHE A 86 -1.85 -16.58 15.32
CA PHE A 86 -2.09 -17.49 14.19
C PHE A 86 -3.52 -17.43 13.64
N HIS A 87 -4.23 -16.31 13.82
CA HIS A 87 -5.58 -16.13 13.27
C HIS A 87 -5.54 -15.51 11.86
N TYR A 88 -5.44 -16.36 10.83
CA TYR A 88 -5.36 -15.97 9.40
C TYR A 88 -6.44 -14.96 8.97
N PHE A 89 -7.64 -15.05 9.55
CA PHE A 89 -8.75 -14.15 9.26
C PHE A 89 -8.36 -12.66 9.32
N PHE A 90 -7.64 -12.25 10.37
CA PHE A 90 -7.29 -10.84 10.55
C PHE A 90 -6.23 -10.34 9.56
N TYR A 91 -5.31 -11.22 9.14
CA TYR A 91 -4.31 -10.90 8.11
C TYR A 91 -4.98 -10.65 6.75
N HIS A 92 -5.95 -11.48 6.37
CA HIS A 92 -6.70 -11.26 5.12
C HIS A 92 -7.56 -9.99 5.19
N ILE A 93 -8.20 -9.70 6.33
CA ILE A 93 -8.94 -8.44 6.51
C ILE A 93 -8.01 -7.23 6.38
N PHE A 94 -6.83 -7.27 6.99
CA PHE A 94 -5.83 -6.21 6.85
C PHE A 94 -5.42 -6.03 5.39
N GLY A 95 -5.10 -7.12 4.69
CA GLY A 95 -4.78 -7.11 3.26
C GLY A 95 -5.88 -6.50 2.40
N LEU A 96 -7.14 -6.89 2.62
CA LEU A 96 -8.30 -6.32 1.90
C LEU A 96 -8.48 -4.82 2.15
N VAL A 97 -8.28 -4.36 3.38
CA VAL A 97 -8.34 -2.92 3.72
C VAL A 97 -7.24 -2.16 2.97
N ILE A 98 -6.00 -2.64 3.02
CA ILE A 98 -4.89 -2.00 2.29
C ILE A 98 -5.13 -2.02 0.78
N TYR A 99 -5.68 -3.11 0.25
CA TYR A 99 -6.00 -3.22 -1.17
C TYR A 99 -7.07 -2.21 -1.61
N ALA A 100 -8.16 -2.07 -0.85
CA ALA A 100 -9.20 -1.08 -1.11
C ALA A 100 -8.68 0.36 -1.02
N LEU A 101 -7.84 0.65 -0.01
CA LEU A 101 -7.19 1.96 0.11
C LEU A 101 -6.25 2.23 -1.07
N THR A 102 -5.50 1.23 -1.53
CA THR A 102 -4.63 1.36 -2.70
C THR A 102 -5.44 1.69 -3.95
N ALA A 103 -6.53 0.96 -4.22
CA ALA A 103 -7.44 1.25 -5.33
C ALA A 103 -8.03 2.68 -5.25
N PHE A 104 -8.36 3.13 -4.04
CA PHE A 104 -8.84 4.50 -3.83
C PHE A 104 -7.77 5.56 -4.12
N PHE A 105 -6.53 5.36 -3.70
CA PHE A 105 -5.46 6.30 -4.05
C PHE A 105 -5.09 6.25 -5.54
N VAL A 106 -5.19 5.09 -6.21
CA VAL A 106 -5.11 4.97 -7.66
C VAL A 106 -6.19 5.83 -8.33
N PHE A 107 -7.45 5.74 -7.88
CA PHE A 107 -8.54 6.59 -8.35
C PHE A 107 -8.20 8.08 -8.18
N LEU A 108 -7.76 8.48 -6.99
CA LEU A 108 -7.46 9.89 -6.70
C LEU A 108 -6.30 10.42 -7.56
N PHE A 109 -5.23 9.64 -7.71
CA PHE A 109 -4.09 9.99 -8.54
C PHE A 109 -4.48 10.12 -10.01
N ALA A 110 -5.15 9.11 -10.57
CA ALA A 110 -5.62 9.12 -11.95
C ALA A 110 -6.60 10.27 -12.23
N LYS A 111 -7.51 10.57 -11.28
CA LYS A 111 -8.41 11.72 -11.37
C LYS A 111 -7.64 13.04 -11.44
N ASN A 112 -6.61 13.19 -10.62
CA ASN A 112 -5.83 14.41 -10.56
C ASN A 112 -5.00 14.63 -11.84
N ILE A 113 -4.43 13.57 -12.42
CA ILE A 113 -3.55 13.69 -13.60
C ILE A 113 -4.32 13.85 -14.91
N SER A 114 -5.46 13.17 -15.04
CA SER A 114 -6.28 13.17 -16.26
C SER A 114 -7.37 14.23 -16.26
N ASN A 115 -7.69 14.79 -15.08
CA ASN A 115 -8.88 15.61 -14.85
C ASN A 115 -10.19 14.95 -15.33
N ASN A 116 -10.20 13.61 -15.47
CA ASN A 116 -11.32 12.85 -16.02
C ASN A 116 -11.76 11.76 -15.02
N LYS A 117 -13.01 11.85 -14.55
CA LYS A 117 -13.57 10.93 -13.57
C LYS A 117 -13.74 9.50 -14.11
N MET A 118 -14.02 9.35 -15.41
CA MET A 118 -14.18 8.04 -16.04
C MET A 118 -12.83 7.32 -16.11
N VAL A 119 -11.77 8.02 -16.53
CA VAL A 119 -10.39 7.48 -16.53
C VAL A 119 -10.00 7.02 -15.13
N ALA A 120 -10.28 7.82 -14.10
CA ALA A 120 -10.01 7.47 -12.72
C ALA A 120 -10.72 6.18 -12.26
N TRP A 121 -11.99 6.02 -12.61
CA TRP A 121 -12.75 4.79 -12.30
C TRP A 121 -12.19 3.59 -13.05
N VAL A 122 -11.91 3.73 -14.34
CA VAL A 122 -11.33 2.64 -15.14
C VAL A 122 -9.98 2.22 -14.56
N SER A 123 -9.10 3.16 -14.20
CA SER A 123 -7.81 2.84 -13.56
C SER A 123 -7.97 2.08 -12.24
N ALA A 124 -8.91 2.49 -11.37
CA ALA A 124 -9.14 1.82 -10.10
C ALA A 124 -9.77 0.43 -10.25
N LEU A 125 -10.72 0.27 -11.17
CA LEU A 125 -11.33 -1.03 -11.46
C LEU A 125 -10.33 -1.98 -12.13
N LEU A 126 -9.52 -1.49 -13.07
CA LEU A 126 -8.43 -2.28 -13.66
C LEU A 126 -7.46 -2.73 -12.57
N PHE A 127 -7.10 -1.87 -11.62
CA PHE A 127 -6.26 -2.25 -10.49
C PHE A 127 -6.93 -3.35 -9.62
N ILE A 128 -8.24 -3.25 -9.36
CA ILE A 128 -8.99 -4.26 -8.57
C ILE A 128 -9.05 -5.63 -9.27
N PHE A 129 -9.18 -5.64 -10.60
CA PHE A 129 -9.44 -6.86 -11.36
C PHE A 129 -8.21 -7.42 -12.09
N LEU A 130 -7.04 -6.78 -12.00
CA LEU A 130 -5.83 -7.31 -12.63
C LEU A 130 -5.39 -8.59 -11.91
N GLN A 131 -5.28 -9.68 -12.68
CA GLN A 131 -5.08 -11.07 -12.22
C GLN A 131 -3.99 -11.25 -11.14
N ASN A 132 -2.92 -10.46 -11.19
CA ASN A 132 -1.79 -10.59 -10.26
C ASN A 132 -2.13 -10.20 -8.81
N HIS A 133 -3.23 -9.48 -8.59
CA HIS A 133 -3.59 -9.01 -7.25
C HIS A 133 -4.43 -10.02 -6.45
N ALA A 134 -5.10 -10.97 -7.12
CA ALA A 134 -5.83 -12.03 -6.44
C ALA A 134 -4.90 -12.88 -5.55
N SER A 135 -3.72 -13.23 -6.08
CA SER A 135 -2.66 -13.92 -5.33
C SER A 135 -2.10 -13.09 -4.17
N THR A 136 -2.06 -11.77 -4.32
CA THR A 136 -1.56 -10.85 -3.28
C THR A 136 -2.50 -10.76 -2.08
N ILE A 137 -3.80 -11.01 -2.26
CA ILE A 137 -4.81 -10.93 -1.21
C ILE A 137 -5.04 -12.31 -0.56
N SER A 138 -4.92 -13.38 -1.34
CA SER A 138 -5.08 -14.74 -0.86
C SER A 138 -3.89 -15.27 -0.08
N TRP A 139 -2.68 -14.72 -0.28
CA TRP A 139 -1.45 -15.26 0.30
C TRP A 139 -0.73 -14.20 1.15
N VAL A 140 -0.67 -14.44 2.46
CA VAL A 140 -0.15 -13.48 3.45
C VAL A 140 1.34 -13.16 3.22
N ALA A 141 2.17 -14.13 2.82
CA ALA A 141 3.58 -13.90 2.52
C ALA A 141 3.83 -12.94 1.34
N ILE A 142 2.83 -12.70 0.48
CA ILE A 142 2.91 -11.75 -0.64
C ILE A 142 2.47 -10.31 -0.22
N GLN A 143 1.91 -10.14 0.97
CA GLN A 143 1.56 -8.84 1.56
C GLN A 143 2.65 -7.75 1.47
N PRO A 144 3.97 -8.04 1.54
CA PRO A 144 5.00 -7.02 1.32
C PRO A 144 4.84 -6.26 -0.02
N HIS A 145 4.45 -6.96 -1.10
CA HIS A 145 4.24 -6.34 -2.41
C HIS A 145 3.05 -5.36 -2.38
N LEU A 146 1.99 -5.72 -1.65
CA LEU A 146 0.81 -4.87 -1.51
C LEU A 146 1.14 -3.59 -0.76
N LEU A 147 1.82 -3.72 0.39
CA LEU A 147 2.20 -2.59 1.23
C LEU A 147 3.16 -1.65 0.48
N ALA A 148 4.18 -2.19 -0.21
CA ALA A 148 5.07 -1.38 -1.03
C ALA A 148 4.29 -0.62 -2.13
N THR A 149 3.37 -1.29 -2.82
CA THR A 149 2.53 -0.67 -3.85
C THR A 149 1.65 0.45 -3.25
N PHE A 150 1.04 0.21 -2.10
CA PHE A 150 0.21 1.20 -1.39
C PHE A 150 0.99 2.48 -1.09
N PHE A 151 2.16 2.34 -0.45
CA PHE A 151 3.01 3.48 -0.10
C PHE A 151 3.58 4.20 -1.33
N PHE A 152 3.85 3.47 -2.42
CA PHE A 152 4.24 4.08 -3.67
C PHE A 152 3.11 4.93 -4.29
N VAL A 153 1.89 4.42 -4.35
CA VAL A 153 0.74 5.18 -4.88
C VAL A 153 0.43 6.39 -3.99
N LEU A 154 0.58 6.28 -2.67
CA LEU A 154 0.52 7.40 -1.72
C LEU A 154 1.56 8.47 -2.05
N PHE A 155 2.81 8.06 -2.29
CA PHE A 155 3.87 8.97 -2.73
C PHE A 155 3.46 9.72 -4.00
N LEU A 156 3.01 9.01 -5.04
CA LEU A 156 2.58 9.62 -6.31
C LEU A 156 1.45 10.64 -6.10
N TYR A 157 0.46 10.27 -5.30
CA TYR A 157 -0.66 11.16 -4.98
C TYR A 157 -0.20 12.43 -4.25
N PHE A 158 0.58 12.29 -3.18
CA PHE A 158 1.02 13.44 -2.39
C PHE A 158 2.05 14.30 -3.12
N TYR A 159 2.96 13.70 -3.89
CA TYR A 159 3.93 14.42 -4.70
C TYR A 159 3.23 15.31 -5.75
N HIS A 160 2.23 14.76 -6.45
CA HIS A 160 1.43 15.55 -7.38
C HIS A 160 0.63 16.67 -6.68
N ARG A 161 0.11 16.42 -5.47
CA ARG A 161 -0.55 17.46 -4.65
C ARG A 161 0.43 18.54 -4.20
N PHE A 162 1.68 18.18 -3.94
CA PHE A 162 2.75 19.14 -3.63
C PHE A 162 3.05 20.02 -4.85
N ILE A 163 3.26 19.45 -6.03
CA ILE A 163 3.51 20.21 -7.27
C ILE A 163 2.42 21.27 -7.49
N ILE A 164 1.14 20.90 -7.39
CA ILE A 164 0.02 21.82 -7.66
C ILE A 164 -0.16 22.89 -6.59
N SER A 165 0.09 22.58 -5.31
CA SER A 165 -0.28 23.48 -4.20
C SER A 165 0.89 24.12 -3.47
N SER A 166 2.12 23.71 -3.78
CA SER A 166 3.37 24.15 -3.14
C SER A 166 3.37 24.03 -1.61
N LYS A 167 2.51 23.17 -1.04
CA LYS A 167 2.42 22.99 0.42
C LYS A 167 3.41 21.95 0.90
N ASN A 168 4.35 22.35 1.77
CA ASN A 168 5.38 21.49 2.35
C ASN A 168 4.84 20.22 3.02
N LEU A 169 3.63 20.28 3.60
CA LEU A 169 3.00 19.09 4.19
C LEU A 169 2.87 17.94 3.18
N PHE A 170 2.50 18.21 1.92
CA PHE A 170 2.36 17.16 0.92
C PHE A 170 3.73 16.61 0.49
N TYR A 171 4.77 17.44 0.47
CA TYR A 171 6.13 16.98 0.22
C TYR A 171 6.63 16.05 1.33
N ILE A 172 6.41 16.42 2.60
CA ILE A 172 6.77 15.58 3.76
C ILE A 172 6.03 14.24 3.72
N LEU A 173 4.72 14.26 3.43
CA LEU A 173 3.93 13.02 3.30
C LEU A 173 4.39 12.15 2.13
N ALA A 174 4.77 12.75 1.00
CA ALA A 174 5.35 12.02 -0.13
C ALA A 174 6.68 11.37 0.29
N LEU A 175 7.61 12.14 0.86
CA LEU A 175 8.92 11.66 1.31
C LEU A 175 8.78 10.51 2.31
N PHE A 176 7.88 10.64 3.28
CA PHE A 176 7.60 9.58 4.24
C PHE A 176 7.10 8.30 3.54
N SER A 177 6.18 8.45 2.59
CA SER A 177 5.58 7.32 1.87
C SER A 177 6.63 6.57 1.03
N ILE A 178 7.51 7.28 0.32
CA ILE A 178 8.55 6.61 -0.49
C ILE A 178 9.59 5.90 0.38
N VAL A 179 10.00 6.50 1.51
CA VAL A 179 10.93 5.85 2.46
C VAL A 179 10.30 4.59 3.03
N PHE A 180 9.02 4.64 3.42
CA PHE A 180 8.30 3.45 3.90
C PHE A 180 8.24 2.37 2.83
N SER A 181 7.93 2.72 1.58
CA SER A 181 7.91 1.77 0.48
C SER A 181 9.27 1.09 0.27
N LEU A 182 10.37 1.87 0.31
CA LEU A 182 11.74 1.37 0.18
C LEU A 182 12.11 0.41 1.33
N PHE A 183 11.65 0.70 2.54
CA PHE A 183 11.90 -0.12 3.73
C PHE A 183 10.97 -1.33 3.86
N ILE A 184 9.96 -1.46 3.00
CA ILE A 184 9.13 -2.66 2.90
C ILE A 184 9.73 -3.65 1.91
N LYS A 185 10.13 -3.19 0.72
CA LYS A 185 10.65 -4.09 -0.33
C LYS A 185 11.64 -3.38 -1.25
N GLU A 186 12.77 -4.03 -1.52
CA GLU A 186 13.84 -3.49 -2.37
C GLU A 186 13.42 -3.16 -3.81
N ILE A 187 12.36 -3.77 -4.33
CA ILE A 187 11.79 -3.46 -5.66
C ILE A 187 11.43 -1.97 -5.79
N ALA A 188 11.15 -1.30 -4.67
CA ALA A 188 10.89 0.13 -4.64
C ALA A 188 12.11 0.99 -5.04
N ILE A 189 13.31 0.43 -5.18
CA ILE A 189 14.49 1.13 -5.74
C ILE A 189 14.25 1.56 -7.20
N THR A 190 13.28 0.96 -7.90
CA THR A 190 12.86 1.43 -9.24
C THR A 190 12.06 2.73 -9.20
N PHE A 191 11.55 3.13 -8.03
CA PHE A 191 10.63 4.26 -7.89
C PHE A 191 11.30 5.64 -8.04
N PRO A 192 12.53 5.90 -7.55
CA PRO A 192 13.28 7.11 -7.89
C PRO A 192 13.40 7.37 -9.39
N ALA A 193 13.58 6.33 -10.21
CA ALA A 193 13.60 6.48 -11.67
C ALA A 193 12.24 6.93 -12.22
N LEU A 194 11.13 6.48 -11.61
CA LEU A 194 9.78 6.96 -11.95
C LEU A 194 9.56 8.42 -11.53
N VAL A 195 10.17 8.90 -10.44
CA VAL A 195 10.09 10.32 -10.05
C VAL A 195 10.69 11.21 -11.14
N VAL A 196 11.88 10.86 -11.64
CA VAL A 196 12.55 11.61 -12.72
C VAL A 196 11.68 11.63 -13.99
N LEU A 197 11.09 10.51 -14.38
CA LEU A 197 10.19 10.44 -15.54
C LEU A 197 8.92 11.29 -15.34
N ILE A 198 8.38 11.29 -14.13
CA ILE A 198 7.20 12.07 -13.77
C ILE A 198 7.50 13.57 -13.81
N ASP A 199 8.63 14.00 -13.26
CA ASP A 199 9.07 15.39 -13.32
C ASP A 199 9.27 15.87 -14.76
N LEU A 200 9.89 15.05 -15.62
CA LEU A 200 10.04 15.35 -17.04
C LEU A 200 8.69 15.49 -17.75
N PHE A 201 7.71 14.63 -17.42
CA PHE A 201 6.39 14.67 -18.04
C PHE A 201 5.55 15.87 -17.58
N PHE A 202 5.63 16.24 -16.29
CA PHE A 202 4.90 17.40 -15.78
C PHE A 202 5.55 18.73 -16.15
N SER A 203 6.88 18.80 -16.20
CA SER A 203 7.59 20.00 -16.61
C SER A 203 7.31 20.41 -18.06
N GLN A 204 6.96 19.47 -18.94
CA GLN A 204 6.59 19.77 -20.33
C GLN A 204 5.17 20.33 -20.50
N LYS A 205 4.30 20.21 -19.49
CA LYS A 205 2.92 20.68 -19.57
C LYS A 205 2.76 22.15 -19.13
N GLU A 206 3.80 22.72 -18.52
CA GLU A 206 3.86 24.11 -18.06
C GLU A 206 4.63 25.05 -19.02
N SER A 207 5.20 24.51 -20.12
CA SER A 207 5.83 25.26 -21.22
C SER A 207 4.93 25.33 -22.45
#